data_AF-A0AAV4F8Z0-F1
#
_entry.id   AF-A0AAV4F8Z0-F1
#
_cell.length_a   1.000
_cell.length_b   1.000
_cell.length_c   1.000
_cell.angle_alpha   90.00
_cell.angle_beta   90.00
_cell.angle_gamma   90.00
#
_symmetry.space_group_name_H-M   'P 1'
#
loop_
_entity.id
_entity.type
_entity.pdbx_description
1 polymer ?
#
loop_
_entity_poly.entity_id
_entity_poly.type
_entity_poly.pdbx_seq_one_letter_code
_entity_poly.pdbx_strand_id
1 'polypeptide(L)'
;MWSTFKSLYGQVNGATFDNKTIYLDFEKQAHDAPSDVLGNITLRGCLFHLKQSWWRKINQLGLATAFKDQQSEIGSFLRLTFGLPFLDFMDVFKSFAFDITLEAPVDERIDSYLDYLLKTYMHSSSLYPPTVWASSGFNIKRTTNGCEAFHKQLNSIFYSAHPTVFELVDRLQDVIFESGFKMRGADDTARSKIATERKKAVWIEEIKKQFEDGTIDRKVYLRRISCTGLPATRL
;
A
#
# COMPACT_ATOMS: atom_id res chain seq x y z
N MET A 1 11.30 -13.98 -15.36
CA MET A 1 11.30 -12.59 -14.84
C MET A 1 12.25 -12.44 -13.65
N TRP A 2 12.00 -13.07 -12.50
CA TRP A 2 12.80 -12.88 -11.28
C TRP A 2 14.28 -13.28 -11.40
N SER A 3 14.60 -14.33 -12.16
CA SER A 3 16.00 -14.73 -12.40
C SER A 3 16.77 -13.68 -13.20
N THR A 4 16.10 -13.08 -14.19
CA THR A 4 16.64 -11.97 -14.99
C THR A 4 16.88 -10.75 -14.09
N PHE A 5 15.91 -10.41 -13.24
CA PHE A 5 16.07 -9.32 -12.26
C PHE A 5 17.26 -9.56 -11.32
N LYS A 6 17.39 -10.77 -10.76
CA LYS A 6 18.52 -11.15 -9.89
C LYS A 6 19.87 -10.97 -10.58
N SER A 7 19.97 -11.41 -11.84
CA SER A 7 21.19 -11.25 -12.66
C SER A 7 21.53 -9.79 -12.91
N LEU A 8 20.55 -9.00 -13.35
CA LEU A 8 20.74 -7.57 -13.61
C LEU A 8 21.12 -6.80 -12.34
N TYR A 9 20.49 -7.12 -11.20
CA TYR A 9 20.84 -6.50 -9.93
C TYR A 9 22.30 -6.74 -9.56
N GLY A 10 22.80 -7.97 -9.75
CA GLY A 10 24.20 -8.32 -9.53
C GLY A 10 25.15 -7.57 -10.47
N GLN A 11 24.80 -7.45 -11.74
CA GLN A 11 25.60 -6.72 -12.73
C GLN A 11 25.69 -5.22 -12.44
N VAL A 12 24.58 -4.60 -12.02
CA VAL A 12 24.52 -3.16 -11.79
C VAL A 12 25.10 -2.76 -10.43
N ASN A 13 24.88 -3.55 -9.39
CA ASN A 13 25.23 -3.19 -8.01
C ASN A 13 26.47 -3.92 -7.47
N GLY A 14 27.00 -4.91 -8.20
CA GLY A 14 28.11 -5.74 -7.73
C GLY A 14 27.80 -6.57 -6.48
N ALA A 15 26.51 -6.81 -6.18
CA ALA A 15 26.06 -7.45 -4.95
C ALA A 15 24.85 -8.37 -5.19
N THR A 16 24.65 -9.34 -4.30
CA THR A 16 23.46 -10.20 -4.31
C THR A 16 22.24 -9.47 -3.75
N PHE A 17 21.06 -9.80 -4.29
CA PHE A 17 19.78 -9.29 -3.79
C PHE A 17 19.37 -10.08 -2.54
N ASP A 18 20.05 -9.83 -1.42
CA ASP A 18 19.85 -10.54 -0.15
C ASP A 18 19.43 -9.59 0.98
N ASN A 19 18.61 -10.10 1.92
CA ASN A 19 18.04 -9.35 3.04
C ASN A 19 17.31 -8.06 2.62
N LYS A 20 16.61 -8.10 1.47
CA LYS A 20 15.86 -6.96 0.93
C LYS A 20 14.36 -7.14 1.13
N THR A 21 13.66 -6.01 1.28
CA THR A 21 12.20 -5.99 1.30
C THR A 21 11.64 -5.70 -0.09
N ILE A 22 10.70 -6.52 -0.55
CA ILE A 22 9.93 -6.28 -1.79
C ILE A 22 8.48 -5.98 -1.41
N TYR A 23 7.93 -4.93 -2.01
CA TYR A 23 6.51 -4.59 -1.89
C TYR A 23 5.77 -5.07 -3.12
N LEU A 24 4.73 -5.87 -2.93
CA LEU A 24 3.94 -6.46 -4.00
C LEU A 24 2.46 -6.07 -3.87
N ASP A 25 1.75 -6.15 -4.98
CA ASP A 25 0.29 -6.15 -5.00
C ASP A 25 -0.26 -7.45 -4.42
N PHE A 26 -1.55 -7.45 -4.08
CA PHE A 26 -2.23 -8.59 -3.49
C PHE A 26 -2.71 -9.56 -4.58
N GLU A 27 -1.79 -10.04 -5.42
CA GLU A 27 -2.01 -11.11 -6.38
C GLU A 27 -1.26 -12.37 -5.96
N LYS A 28 -1.97 -13.51 -5.84
CA LYS A 28 -1.40 -14.75 -5.28
C LYS A 28 -0.12 -15.18 -6.01
N GLN A 29 -0.10 -15.10 -7.34
CA GLN A 29 1.04 -15.51 -8.17
C GLN A 29 2.25 -14.59 -8.02
N ALA A 30 2.04 -13.31 -7.66
CA ALA A 30 3.12 -12.36 -7.46
C ALA A 30 3.91 -12.66 -6.16
N HIS A 31 3.27 -13.24 -5.15
CA HIS A 31 3.87 -13.51 -3.85
C HIS A 31 4.68 -14.81 -3.78
N ASP A 32 4.34 -15.85 -4.57
CA ASP A 32 5.02 -17.14 -4.47
C ASP A 32 6.37 -17.14 -5.23
N ALA A 33 6.37 -16.63 -6.46
CA ALA A 33 7.52 -16.70 -7.37
C ALA A 33 8.83 -15.99 -6.95
N PRO A 34 8.82 -14.85 -6.21
CA PRO A 34 10.06 -14.17 -5.81
C PRO A 34 10.83 -14.93 -4.74
N SER A 35 10.14 -15.59 -3.81
CA SER A 35 10.75 -16.32 -2.69
C SER A 35 11.63 -17.47 -3.18
N ASP A 36 11.15 -18.19 -4.20
CA ASP A 36 11.86 -19.32 -4.81
C ASP A 36 13.17 -18.90 -5.53
N VAL A 37 13.23 -17.66 -6.03
CA VAL A 37 14.31 -17.20 -6.92
C VAL A 37 15.30 -16.27 -6.21
N LEU A 38 14.82 -15.38 -5.36
CA LEU A 38 15.60 -14.29 -4.78
C LEU A 38 16.24 -14.66 -3.42
N GLY A 39 15.87 -15.78 -2.81
CA GLY A 39 16.46 -16.23 -1.54
C GLY A 39 15.86 -15.53 -0.33
N ASN A 40 16.69 -15.06 0.61
CA ASN A 40 16.24 -14.46 1.86
C ASN A 40 15.75 -13.02 1.66
N ILE A 41 14.48 -12.90 1.26
CA ILE A 41 13.78 -11.63 1.08
C ILE A 41 12.61 -11.52 2.05
N THR A 42 12.25 -10.29 2.42
CA THR A 42 11.00 -10.01 3.13
C THR A 42 9.96 -9.53 2.13
N LEU A 43 8.90 -10.31 1.95
CA LEU A 43 7.74 -9.90 1.16
C LEU A 43 6.78 -9.08 2.02
N ARG A 44 6.34 -7.93 1.50
CA ARG A 44 5.36 -7.07 2.15
C ARG A 44 4.27 -6.67 1.15
N GLY A 45 3.04 -6.56 1.63
CA GLY A 45 1.92 -6.04 0.86
C GLY A 45 2.00 -4.52 0.72
N CYS A 46 1.77 -4.03 -0.50
CA CYS A 46 1.67 -2.61 -0.81
C CYS A 46 0.45 -1.98 -0.11
N LEU A 47 0.67 -0.98 0.73
CA LEU A 47 -0.42 -0.35 1.50
C LEU A 47 -1.46 0.30 0.57
N PHE A 48 -1.03 0.85 -0.56
CA PHE A 48 -1.94 1.44 -1.55
C PHE A 48 -2.92 0.40 -2.12
N HIS A 49 -2.41 -0.74 -2.58
CA HIS A 49 -3.24 -1.82 -3.13
C HIS A 49 -4.12 -2.51 -2.09
N LEU A 50 -3.68 -2.58 -0.84
CA LEU A 50 -4.51 -3.05 0.28
C LEU A 50 -5.76 -2.18 0.41
N LYS A 51 -5.53 -0.87 0.55
CA LYS A 51 -6.58 0.14 0.69
C LYS A 51 -7.51 0.16 -0.52
N GLN A 52 -6.95 0.01 -1.73
CA GLN A 52 -7.74 -0.07 -2.96
C GLN A 52 -8.62 -1.31 -2.99
N SER A 53 -8.13 -2.45 -2.49
CA SER A 53 -8.92 -3.69 -2.42
C SER A 53 -10.08 -3.57 -1.43
N TRP A 54 -9.84 -2.98 -0.26
CA TRP A 54 -10.89 -2.70 0.71
C TRP A 54 -11.91 -1.70 0.16
N TRP A 55 -11.45 -0.63 -0.49
CA TRP A 55 -12.30 0.34 -1.17
C TRP A 55 -13.17 -0.30 -2.25
N ARG A 56 -12.60 -1.17 -3.10
CA ARG A 56 -13.38 -1.90 -4.13
C ARG A 56 -14.49 -2.74 -3.50
N LYS A 57 -14.20 -3.44 -2.39
CA LYS A 57 -15.23 -4.20 -1.67
C LYS A 57 -16.33 -3.30 -1.10
N ILE A 58 -15.98 -2.18 -0.50
CA ILE A 58 -16.95 -1.17 -0.01
C ILE A 58 -17.86 -0.68 -1.15
N ASN A 59 -17.30 -0.38 -2.33
CA ASN A 59 -18.11 0.01 -3.49
C ASN A 59 -19.04 -1.11 -3.97
N GLN A 60 -18.53 -2.34 -4.08
CA GLN A 60 -19.32 -3.51 -4.50
C GLN A 60 -20.52 -3.76 -3.60
N LEU A 61 -20.39 -3.44 -2.31
CA LEU A 61 -21.46 -3.57 -1.32
C LEU A 61 -22.41 -2.34 -1.30
N GLY A 62 -22.22 -1.36 -2.17
CA GLY A 62 -23.07 -0.16 -2.21
C GLY A 62 -22.86 0.81 -1.04
N LEU A 63 -21.72 0.71 -0.34
CA LEU A 63 -21.40 1.53 0.84
C LEU A 63 -20.60 2.79 0.50
N ALA A 64 -20.36 3.06 -0.78
CA ALA A 64 -19.51 4.16 -1.25
C ALA A 64 -20.00 5.54 -0.81
N THR A 65 -21.31 5.78 -0.87
CA THR A 65 -21.91 7.07 -0.47
C THR A 65 -21.74 7.31 1.02
N ALA A 66 -22.06 6.30 1.85
CA ALA A 66 -21.86 6.36 3.29
C ALA A 66 -20.38 6.58 3.65
N PHE A 67 -19.46 5.88 2.98
CA PHE A 67 -18.02 6.05 3.19
C PHE A 67 -17.51 7.48 2.92
N LYS A 68 -18.08 8.17 1.93
CA LYS A 68 -17.67 9.54 1.58
C LYS A 68 -18.28 10.59 2.51
N ASP A 69 -19.46 10.30 3.05
CA ASP A 69 -20.12 11.17 4.01
C ASP A 69 -19.37 11.19 5.36
N GLN A 70 -18.94 12.39 5.76
CA GLN A 70 -18.22 12.59 7.03
C GLN A 70 -19.14 12.47 8.25
N GLN A 71 -20.45 12.66 8.07
CA GLN A 71 -21.44 12.56 9.15
C GLN A 71 -22.04 11.15 9.27
N SER A 72 -21.81 10.28 8.28
CA SER A 72 -22.29 8.90 8.30
C SER A 72 -21.58 8.07 9.37
N GLU A 73 -22.37 7.45 10.25
CA GLU A 73 -21.88 6.48 11.24
C GLU A 73 -21.24 5.26 10.55
N ILE A 74 -21.92 4.69 9.55
CA ILE A 74 -21.38 3.63 8.68
C ILE A 74 -20.08 4.08 8.04
N GLY A 75 -20.03 5.31 7.51
CA GLY A 75 -18.82 5.87 6.94
C GLY A 75 -17.68 5.95 7.94
N SER A 76 -17.95 6.44 9.14
CA SER A 76 -16.98 6.54 10.24
C SER A 76 -16.42 5.18 10.62
N PHE A 77 -17.30 4.18 10.78
CA PHE A 77 -16.93 2.80 11.05
C PHE A 77 -16.04 2.20 9.93
N LEU A 78 -16.44 2.36 8.65
CA LEU A 78 -15.66 1.83 7.55
C LEU A 78 -14.26 2.45 7.50
N ARG A 79 -14.16 3.77 7.72
CA ARG A 79 -12.88 4.48 7.77
C ARG A 79 -12.00 3.97 8.91
N LEU A 80 -12.57 3.63 10.07
CA LEU A 80 -11.83 3.07 11.21
C LEU A 80 -11.00 1.83 10.80
N THR A 81 -11.55 0.96 9.96
CA THR A 81 -10.83 -0.24 9.48
C THR A 81 -9.53 0.09 8.74
N PHE A 82 -9.43 1.27 8.11
CA PHE A 82 -8.22 1.75 7.43
C PHE A 82 -7.08 2.15 8.38
N GLY A 83 -7.30 2.09 9.70
CA GLY A 83 -6.26 2.22 10.72
C GLY A 83 -5.50 0.92 11.01
N LEU A 84 -6.11 -0.25 10.74
CA LEU A 84 -5.51 -1.57 11.01
C LEU A 84 -4.10 -1.78 10.40
N PRO A 85 -3.78 -1.30 9.18
CA PRO A 85 -2.46 -1.53 8.58
C PRO A 85 -1.27 -0.91 9.33
N PHE A 86 -1.56 -0.02 10.28
CA PHE A 86 -0.57 0.69 11.09
C PHE A 86 -0.37 0.07 12.48
N LEU A 87 -1.10 -1.00 12.80
CA LEU A 87 -0.84 -1.78 14.01
C LEU A 87 0.36 -2.72 13.81
N ASP A 88 0.90 -3.19 14.93
CA ASP A 88 1.72 -4.40 14.90
C ASP A 88 0.87 -5.59 14.43
N PHE A 89 1.47 -6.48 13.64
CA PHE A 89 0.74 -7.62 13.07
C PHE A 89 0.18 -8.56 14.14
N MET A 90 0.79 -8.62 15.33
CA MET A 90 0.29 -9.40 16.46
C MET A 90 -0.99 -8.81 17.06
N ASP A 91 -1.18 -7.49 16.97
CA ASP A 91 -2.33 -6.79 17.54
C ASP A 91 -3.52 -6.68 16.59
N VAL A 92 -3.32 -6.91 15.29
CA VAL A 92 -4.36 -6.75 14.25
C VAL A 92 -5.59 -7.59 14.56
N PHE A 93 -5.44 -8.89 14.82
CA PHE A 93 -6.59 -9.77 15.03
C PHE A 93 -7.37 -9.39 16.31
N LYS A 94 -6.63 -9.07 17.39
CA LYS A 94 -7.21 -8.59 18.64
C LYS A 94 -8.00 -7.29 18.41
N SER A 95 -7.41 -6.35 17.68
CA SER A 95 -8.08 -5.09 17.39
C SER A 95 -9.31 -5.27 16.50
N PHE A 96 -9.23 -6.14 15.50
CA PHE A 96 -10.36 -6.49 14.66
C PHE A 96 -11.51 -7.08 15.50
N ALA A 97 -11.22 -8.03 16.39
CA ALA A 97 -12.24 -8.72 17.20
C ALA A 97 -12.84 -7.87 18.33
N PHE A 98 -12.10 -6.92 18.89
CA PHE A 98 -12.54 -6.19 20.09
C PHE A 98 -12.79 -4.70 19.87
N ASP A 99 -12.17 -4.06 18.88
CA ASP A 99 -12.37 -2.64 18.61
C ASP A 99 -13.19 -2.39 17.33
N ILE A 100 -13.08 -3.28 16.33
CA ILE A 100 -13.82 -3.15 15.08
C ILE A 100 -15.17 -3.84 15.18
N THR A 101 -15.21 -5.17 15.35
CA THR A 101 -16.47 -5.93 15.26
C THR A 101 -17.49 -5.54 16.35
N LEU A 102 -17.04 -5.08 17.52
CA LEU A 102 -17.93 -4.60 18.59
C LEU A 102 -18.52 -3.20 18.33
N GLU A 103 -17.88 -2.41 17.46
CA GLU A 103 -18.37 -1.08 17.04
C GLU A 103 -19.11 -1.12 15.71
N ALA A 104 -19.37 -2.31 15.16
CA ALA A 104 -20.04 -2.47 13.88
C ALA A 104 -21.50 -1.99 13.95
N PRO A 105 -21.92 -1.03 13.09
CA PRO A 105 -23.32 -0.68 12.94
C PRO A 105 -24.13 -1.88 12.44
N VAL A 106 -25.41 -1.94 12.82
CA VAL A 106 -26.33 -3.00 12.36
C VAL A 106 -26.66 -2.79 10.88
N ASP A 107 -25.96 -3.50 9.99
CA ASP A 107 -26.15 -3.45 8.55
C ASP A 107 -25.54 -4.72 7.90
N GLU A 108 -26.34 -5.48 7.14
CA GLU A 108 -25.90 -6.73 6.48
C GLU A 108 -24.70 -6.53 5.53
N ARG A 109 -24.58 -5.33 4.94
CA ARG A 109 -23.45 -4.99 4.06
C ARG A 109 -22.18 -4.79 4.89
N ILE A 110 -22.29 -4.32 6.12
CA ILE A 110 -21.16 -4.21 7.06
C ILE A 110 -20.72 -5.60 7.49
N ASP A 111 -21.66 -6.50 7.81
CA ASP A 111 -21.35 -7.89 8.12
C ASP A 111 -20.61 -8.55 6.95
N SER A 112 -21.11 -8.37 5.72
CA SER A 112 -20.48 -8.86 4.49
C SER A 112 -19.07 -8.29 4.25
N TYR A 113 -18.81 -7.05 4.69
CA TYR A 113 -17.49 -6.43 4.61
C TYR A 113 -16.53 -7.01 5.66
N LEU A 114 -16.98 -7.18 6.90
CA LEU A 114 -16.20 -7.77 7.98
C LEU A 114 -15.84 -9.23 7.69
N ASP A 115 -16.78 -10.00 7.16
CA ASP A 115 -16.57 -11.38 6.73
C ASP A 115 -15.47 -11.48 5.66
N TYR A 116 -15.50 -10.56 4.70
CA TYR A 116 -14.47 -10.45 3.68
C TYR A 116 -13.11 -10.13 4.28
N LEU A 117 -13.03 -9.16 5.20
CA LEU A 117 -11.78 -8.81 5.87
C LEU A 117 -11.24 -9.99 6.68
N LEU A 118 -12.08 -10.65 7.46
CA LEU A 118 -11.70 -11.80 8.29
C LEU A 118 -11.12 -12.94 7.45
N LYS A 119 -11.82 -13.34 6.39
CA LYS A 119 -11.40 -14.42 5.49
C LYS A 119 -10.12 -14.09 4.73
N THR A 120 -9.99 -12.84 4.29
CA THR A 120 -8.92 -12.45 3.36
C THR A 120 -7.66 -11.91 4.03
N TYR A 121 -7.78 -11.24 5.19
CA TYR A 121 -6.69 -10.43 5.76
C TYR A 121 -6.38 -10.63 7.25
N MET A 122 -7.34 -10.96 8.11
CA MET A 122 -7.17 -10.75 9.56
C MET A 122 -6.55 -11.92 10.33
N HIS A 123 -6.67 -13.15 9.84
CA HIS A 123 -6.16 -14.34 10.52
C HIS A 123 -4.82 -14.79 9.93
N SER A 124 -4.04 -15.57 10.69
CA SER A 124 -2.77 -16.15 10.24
C SER A 124 -2.95 -17.10 9.05
N SER A 125 -4.13 -17.72 8.94
CA SER A 125 -4.51 -18.61 7.84
C SER A 125 -5.26 -17.90 6.70
N SER A 126 -5.41 -16.58 6.77
CA SER A 126 -6.04 -15.81 5.69
C SER A 126 -5.16 -15.84 4.44
N LEU A 127 -5.76 -15.55 3.27
CA LEU A 127 -5.02 -15.50 2.00
C LEU A 127 -3.83 -14.53 2.05
N TYR A 128 -4.00 -13.42 2.76
CA TYR A 128 -2.95 -12.43 3.00
C TYR A 128 -2.88 -12.09 4.49
N PRO A 129 -2.11 -12.84 5.30
CA PRO A 129 -2.11 -12.67 6.75
C PRO A 129 -1.51 -11.32 7.18
N PRO A 130 -1.79 -10.82 8.40
CA PRO A 130 -1.30 -9.53 8.88
C PRO A 130 0.23 -9.38 8.82
N THR A 131 0.99 -10.46 8.93
CA THR A 131 2.46 -10.44 8.78
C THR A 131 2.92 -9.86 7.44
N VAL A 132 2.11 -10.00 6.39
CA VAL A 132 2.39 -9.48 5.04
C VAL A 132 2.12 -7.97 4.96
N TRP A 133 1.07 -7.46 5.60
CA TRP A 133 0.54 -6.13 5.31
C TRP A 133 0.40 -5.19 6.51
N ALA A 134 0.49 -5.66 7.74
CA ALA A 134 0.51 -4.82 8.92
C ALA A 134 1.95 -4.46 9.28
N SER A 135 2.16 -3.21 9.66
CA SER A 135 3.45 -2.72 10.11
C SER A 135 3.23 -1.52 11.01
N SER A 136 3.74 -1.63 12.24
CA SER A 136 3.71 -0.55 13.22
C SER A 136 4.52 0.67 12.78
N GLY A 137 5.45 0.57 11.81
CA GLY A 137 6.20 1.71 11.27
C GLY A 137 5.60 2.32 10.00
N PHE A 138 5.66 3.66 9.89
CA PHE A 138 5.39 4.33 8.62
C PHE A 138 6.59 4.22 7.69
N ASN A 139 6.49 3.34 6.69
CA ASN A 139 7.47 3.31 5.61
C ASN A 139 6.86 3.98 4.37
N ILE A 140 7.39 5.15 3.99
CA ILE A 140 7.03 5.89 2.76
C ILE A 140 7.13 4.98 1.50
N LYS A 141 7.92 3.91 1.58
CA LYS A 141 8.11 2.92 0.51
C LYS A 141 7.00 1.88 0.39
N ARG A 142 5.96 1.90 1.23
CA ARG A 142 4.79 0.99 1.11
C ARG A 142 3.83 1.38 -0.03
N THR A 143 4.33 2.05 -1.06
CA THR A 143 3.56 2.49 -2.21
C THR A 143 4.26 2.06 -3.50
N THR A 144 3.48 1.58 -4.46
CA THR A 144 3.91 1.23 -5.82
C THR A 144 3.85 2.42 -6.77
N ASN A 145 3.67 3.64 -6.24
CA ASN A 145 3.50 4.87 -7.00
C ASN A 145 4.60 5.09 -8.05
N GLY A 146 5.85 4.71 -7.75
CA GLY A 146 6.95 4.77 -8.71
C GLY A 146 6.75 3.83 -9.89
N CYS A 147 6.40 2.57 -9.63
CA CYS A 147 6.10 1.57 -10.67
C CYS A 147 4.88 1.98 -11.49
N GLU A 148 3.80 2.45 -10.84
CA GLU A 148 2.59 2.91 -11.53
C GLU A 148 2.83 4.17 -12.36
N ALA A 149 3.60 5.13 -11.86
CA ALA A 149 3.98 6.33 -12.60
C ALA A 149 4.84 5.98 -13.81
N PHE A 150 5.80 5.06 -13.65
CA PHE A 150 6.61 4.56 -14.74
C PHE A 150 5.76 3.83 -15.78
N HIS A 151 4.88 2.92 -15.38
CA HIS A 151 3.95 2.23 -16.31
C HIS A 151 3.04 3.22 -17.04
N LYS A 152 2.52 4.24 -16.34
CA LYS A 152 1.71 5.29 -16.96
C LYS A 152 2.51 6.09 -17.99
N GLN A 153 3.74 6.48 -17.66
CA GLN A 153 4.63 7.17 -18.59
C GLN A 153 4.92 6.28 -19.80
N LEU A 154 5.26 5.02 -19.57
CA LEU A 154 5.54 4.05 -20.63
C LEU A 154 4.33 3.89 -21.57
N ASN A 155 3.13 3.69 -21.02
CA ASN A 155 1.89 3.61 -21.80
C ASN A 155 1.57 4.90 -22.56
N SER A 156 1.95 6.07 -22.04
CA SER A 156 1.72 7.34 -22.75
C SER A 156 2.64 7.55 -23.95
N ILE A 157 3.75 6.83 -24.02
CA ILE A 157 4.75 6.96 -25.09
C ILE A 157 4.41 6.07 -26.29
N PHE A 158 3.65 4.99 -26.07
CA PHE A 158 3.19 4.11 -27.13
C PHE A 158 1.78 4.50 -27.60
N TYR A 159 1.67 5.00 -28.83
CA TYR A 159 0.39 5.36 -29.46
C TYR A 159 -0.25 4.19 -30.24
N SER A 160 0.48 3.09 -30.41
CA SER A 160 0.02 1.84 -31.03
C SER A 160 -0.03 0.72 -30.01
N ALA A 161 -1.05 -0.14 -30.08
CA ALA A 161 -1.12 -1.36 -29.28
C ALA A 161 -0.01 -2.37 -29.61
N HIS A 162 0.59 -2.25 -30.81
CA HIS A 162 1.64 -3.14 -31.31
C HIS A 162 2.74 -2.33 -32.01
N PRO A 163 3.63 -1.67 -31.26
CA PRO A 163 4.79 -0.99 -31.84
C PRO A 163 5.77 -2.02 -32.42
N THR A 164 6.50 -1.63 -33.47
CA THR A 164 7.62 -2.41 -33.98
C THR A 164 8.77 -2.45 -32.97
N VAL A 165 9.68 -3.41 -33.09
CA VAL A 165 10.87 -3.50 -32.21
C VAL A 165 11.73 -2.25 -32.29
N PHE A 166 11.83 -1.62 -33.46
CA PHE A 166 12.60 -0.38 -33.64
C PHE A 166 11.95 0.79 -32.92
N GLU A 167 10.63 0.98 -33.09
CA GLU A 167 9.88 2.00 -32.36
C GLU A 167 9.96 1.77 -30.84
N LEU A 168 9.90 0.52 -30.39
CA LEU A 168 10.08 0.17 -28.98
C LEU A 168 11.45 0.62 -28.46
N VAL A 169 12.53 0.33 -29.18
CA VAL A 169 13.89 0.71 -28.79
C VAL A 169 14.06 2.22 -28.74
N ASP A 170 13.63 2.94 -29.78
CA ASP A 170 13.74 4.41 -29.84
C ASP A 170 13.00 5.06 -28.66
N ARG A 171 11.77 4.61 -28.38
CA ARG A 171 10.98 5.13 -27.26
C ARG A 171 11.59 4.82 -25.90
N LEU A 172 12.21 3.66 -25.72
CA LEU A 172 12.92 3.34 -24.48
C LEU A 172 14.18 4.22 -24.32
N GLN A 173 14.89 4.52 -25.40
CA GLN A 173 16.02 5.46 -25.37
C GLN A 173 15.58 6.87 -24.98
N ASP A 174 14.46 7.36 -25.52
CA ASP A 174 13.85 8.64 -25.13
C ASP A 174 13.58 8.69 -23.61
N VAL A 175 12.98 7.64 -23.05
CA VAL A 175 12.70 7.53 -21.60
C VAL A 175 13.98 7.60 -20.78
N ILE A 176 15.03 6.89 -21.20
CA ILE A 176 16.32 6.88 -20.50
C ILE A 176 16.96 8.26 -20.56
N PHE A 177 16.95 8.91 -21.72
CA PHE A 177 17.50 10.24 -21.92
C PHE A 177 16.78 11.30 -21.07
N GLU A 178 15.45 11.34 -21.14
CA GLU A 178 14.64 12.27 -20.36
C GLU A 178 14.82 12.07 -18.86
N SER A 179 14.81 10.82 -18.41
CA SER A 179 15.04 10.48 -17.00
C SER A 179 16.41 10.96 -16.54
N GLY A 180 17.45 10.72 -17.35
CA GLY A 180 18.81 11.21 -17.09
C GLY A 180 18.88 12.73 -17.01
N PHE A 181 18.19 13.42 -17.91
CA PHE A 181 18.13 14.89 -17.92
C PHE A 181 17.42 15.43 -16.67
N LYS A 182 16.24 14.88 -16.32
CA LYS A 182 15.48 15.26 -15.13
C LYS A 182 16.24 15.01 -13.83
N MET A 183 16.99 13.90 -13.73
CA MET A 183 17.84 13.60 -12.56
C MET A 183 18.96 14.64 -12.38
N ARG A 184 19.48 15.22 -13.46
CA ARG A 184 20.50 16.27 -13.42
C ARG A 184 19.93 17.67 -13.15
N GLY A 185 18.66 17.90 -13.48
CA GLY A 185 17.98 19.20 -13.36
C GLY A 185 16.98 19.34 -12.21
N ALA A 186 16.98 18.43 -11.23
CA ALA A 186 15.97 18.42 -10.17
C ALA A 186 16.11 19.60 -9.20
N ASP A 187 15.36 20.68 -9.45
CA ASP A 187 15.18 21.84 -8.55
C ASP A 187 13.72 22.00 -8.04
N ASP A 188 13.62 22.59 -6.85
CA ASP A 188 12.48 23.02 -5.99
C ASP A 188 11.12 22.28 -5.98
N THR A 189 10.54 21.84 -7.10
CA THR A 189 9.19 21.22 -7.11
C THR A 189 9.18 19.83 -6.46
N ALA A 190 10.28 19.08 -6.64
CA ALA A 190 10.48 17.80 -5.96
C ALA A 190 10.62 17.96 -4.43
N ARG A 191 11.20 19.08 -3.96
CA ARG A 191 11.36 19.36 -2.53
C ARG A 191 10.02 19.52 -1.81
N SER A 192 9.02 20.13 -2.45
CA SER A 192 7.69 20.38 -1.85
C SER A 192 6.86 19.10 -1.60
N LYS A 193 6.81 18.17 -2.56
CA LYS A 193 6.12 16.87 -2.36
C LYS A 193 6.81 16.02 -1.29
N ILE A 194 8.14 16.01 -1.30
CA ILE A 194 8.95 15.33 -0.28
C ILE A 194 8.67 15.93 1.11
N ALA A 195 8.54 17.25 1.23
CA ALA A 195 8.22 17.91 2.49
C ALA A 195 6.83 17.51 3.04
N THR A 196 5.83 17.36 2.18
CA THR A 196 4.47 16.95 2.60
C THR A 196 4.44 15.50 3.11
N GLU A 197 5.08 14.59 2.39
CA GLU A 197 5.19 13.18 2.81
C GLU A 197 6.03 13.04 4.10
N ARG A 198 7.07 13.86 4.28
CA ARG A 198 7.82 13.94 5.53
C ARG A 198 6.96 14.42 6.70
N LYS A 199 6.13 15.46 6.52
CA LYS A 199 5.21 15.94 7.56
C LYS A 199 4.22 14.85 7.99
N LYS A 200 3.64 14.11 7.04
CA LYS A 200 2.77 12.97 7.35
C LYS A 200 3.52 11.88 8.12
N ALA A 201 4.73 11.54 7.70
CA ALA A 201 5.56 10.54 8.39
C ALA A 201 5.82 10.94 9.85
N VAL A 202 6.22 12.20 10.09
CA VAL A 202 6.44 12.73 11.45
C VAL A 202 5.18 12.65 12.29
N TRP A 203 4.03 13.05 11.74
CA TRP A 203 2.76 13.01 12.45
C TRP A 203 2.32 11.58 12.81
N ILE A 204 2.54 10.61 11.91
CA ILE A 204 2.24 9.20 12.18
C ILE A 204 3.13 8.66 13.29
N GLU A 205 4.43 8.96 13.25
CA GLU A 205 5.38 8.53 14.27
C GLU A 205 5.05 9.12 15.64
N GLU A 206 4.61 10.37 15.69
CA GLU A 206 4.18 11.03 16.93
C GLU A 206 2.94 10.37 17.54
N ILE A 207 1.90 10.09 16.74
CA ILE A 207 0.69 9.40 17.23
C ILE A 207 1.01 7.98 17.68
N LYS A 208 1.92 7.30 16.98
CA LYS A 208 2.39 5.98 17.36
C LYS A 208 3.12 6.03 18.71
N LYS A 209 4.01 6.99 18.90
CA LYS A 209 4.72 7.17 20.17
C LYS A 209 3.75 7.36 21.33
N GLN A 210 2.73 8.19 21.15
CA GLN A 210 1.64 8.37 22.14
C GLN A 210 0.87 7.09 22.44
N PHE A 211 0.78 6.16 21.49
CA PHE A 211 0.15 4.87 21.72
C PHE A 211 1.10 3.90 22.46
N GLU A 212 2.37 3.87 22.07
CA GLU A 212 3.39 3.01 22.70
C GLU A 212 3.73 3.42 24.13
N ASP A 213 3.72 4.72 24.44
CA ASP A 213 3.93 5.24 25.80
C ASP A 213 2.66 5.23 26.67
N GLY A 214 1.51 4.81 26.10
CA GLY A 214 0.24 4.70 26.79
C GLY A 214 -0.52 6.02 26.99
N THR A 215 -0.04 7.13 26.40
CA THR A 215 -0.75 8.43 26.41
C THR A 215 -2.13 8.33 25.76
N ILE A 216 -2.27 7.51 24.71
CA ILE A 216 -3.57 7.22 24.06
C ILE A 216 -3.81 5.71 24.02
N ASP A 217 -5.08 5.32 24.16
CA ASP A 217 -5.48 3.92 23.99
C ASP A 217 -5.52 3.51 22.50
N ARG A 218 -5.65 2.20 22.26
CA ARG A 218 -5.69 1.61 20.91
C ARG A 218 -6.84 2.13 20.06
N LYS A 219 -7.99 2.43 20.66
CA LYS A 219 -9.18 2.91 19.96
C LYS A 219 -9.00 4.35 19.51
N VAL A 220 -8.44 5.21 20.36
CA VAL A 220 -8.03 6.58 20.01
C VAL A 220 -6.95 6.56 18.94
N TYR A 221 -5.96 5.68 19.06
CA TYR A 221 -4.92 5.49 18.04
C TYR A 221 -5.52 5.16 16.67
N LEU A 222 -6.39 4.13 16.59
CA LEU A 222 -7.05 3.72 15.35
C LEU A 222 -7.86 4.84 14.71
N ARG A 223 -8.67 5.55 15.51
CA ARG A 223 -9.47 6.68 15.03
C ARG A 223 -8.58 7.74 14.40
N ARG A 224 -7.50 8.13 15.07
CA ARG A 224 -6.57 9.15 14.55
C ARG A 224 -5.86 8.67 13.29
N ILE A 225 -5.25 7.48 13.32
CA ILE A 225 -4.40 7.00 12.23
C ILE A 225 -5.21 6.66 10.97
N SER A 226 -6.49 6.28 11.10
CA SER A 226 -7.38 5.94 9.99
C SER A 226 -7.49 7.04 8.93
N CYS A 227 -7.32 8.30 9.31
CA CYS A 227 -7.33 9.46 8.40
C CYS A 227 -6.17 9.46 7.39
N THR A 228 -5.02 8.85 7.73
CA THR A 228 -3.89 8.64 6.81
C THR A 228 -4.08 7.44 5.89
N GLY A 229 -5.12 6.67 6.19
CA GLY A 229 -5.53 5.44 5.58
C GLY A 229 -6.33 5.62 4.30
N LEU A 230 -7.02 6.74 4.14
CA LEU A 230 -8.08 6.84 3.13
C LEU A 230 -7.49 6.81 1.70
N PRO A 231 -8.09 6.05 0.76
CA PRO A 231 -7.73 6.15 -0.64
C PRO A 231 -7.78 7.61 -1.05
N ALA A 232 -6.81 8.07 -1.83
CA ALA A 232 -6.94 9.34 -2.54
C ALA A 232 -8.08 9.16 -3.55
N THR A 233 -9.32 9.33 -3.09
CA THR A 233 -10.43 9.62 -3.97
C THR A 233 -9.97 10.82 -4.77
N ARG A 234 -9.79 10.63 -6.09
CA ARG A 234 -10.00 11.75 -6.99
C ARG A 234 -11.42 12.23 -6.67
N LEU A 235 -11.48 13.26 -5.83
CA LEU A 235 -12.62 14.16 -5.72
C LEU A 235 -12.86 14.76 -7.10
#